data_AF-A0AAU3I2C8-F1
#
_entry.id   AF-A0AAU3I2C8-F1
#
_cell.length_a   1.000
_cell.length_b   1.000
_cell.length_c   1.000
_cell.angle_alpha   90.00
_cell.angle_beta   90.00
_cell.angle_gamma   90.00
#
_symmetry.space_group_name_H-M   'P 1'
#
loop_
_entity.id
_entity.type
_entity.pdbx_description
1 polymer ?
#
loop_
_entity_poly.entity_id
_entity_poly.type
_entity_poly.pdbx_seq_one_letter_code
_entity_poly.pdbx_strand_id
1 'polypeptide(L)'
;MSVHDDLTSVQRCLDDLQRSVGRLEQQMGTGLEMRRVRADADHLRESVALLREATGPSSRLPTGPGPAVSASARLPDLVPVPDTPYDSSLWTDSDDEGLGAHHGPSH
;
A
#
# COMPACT_ATOMS: atom_id res chain seq x y z
N MET A 1 15.09 22.89 -2.60
CA MET A 1 14.45 22.00 -3.59
C MET A 1 13.06 21.70 -3.09
N SER A 2 12.05 21.68 -3.97
CA SER A 2 10.69 21.29 -3.57
C SER A 2 10.60 19.77 -3.45
N VAL A 3 9.73 19.26 -2.58
CA VAL A 3 9.43 17.81 -2.48
C VAL A 3 9.05 17.24 -3.85
N HIS A 4 8.39 18.03 -4.69
CA HIS A 4 8.04 17.61 -6.06
C HIS A 4 9.26 17.47 -6.98
N ASP A 5 10.26 18.34 -6.82
CA ASP A 5 11.52 18.28 -7.58
C ASP A 5 12.32 17.04 -7.15
N ASP A 6 12.37 16.78 -5.85
CA ASP A 6 13.04 15.61 -5.29
C ASP A 6 12.37 14.31 -5.78
N LEU A 7 11.04 14.22 -5.76
CA LEU A 7 10.30 13.08 -6.32
C LEU A 7 10.56 12.88 -7.81
N THR A 8 10.65 13.97 -8.57
CA THR A 8 10.97 13.92 -10.01
C THR A 8 12.41 13.44 -10.24
N SER A 9 13.34 13.86 -9.39
CA SER A 9 14.73 13.39 -9.41
C SER A 9 14.84 11.90 -9.10
N VAL A 10 14.13 11.42 -8.06
CA VAL A 10 14.05 10.00 -7.71
C VAL A 10 13.47 9.17 -8.85
N GLN A 11 12.41 9.63 -9.52
CA GLN A 11 11.82 8.92 -10.65
C GLN A 11 12.82 8.71 -11.80
N ARG A 12 13.59 9.75 -12.15
CA ARG A 12 14.64 9.63 -13.19
C ARG A 12 15.73 8.65 -12.79
N CYS A 13 16.16 8.70 -11.53
CA CYS A 13 17.15 7.76 -10.99
C CYS A 13 16.64 6.31 -11.05
N LEU A 14 15.35 6.07 -10.77
CA LEU A 14 14.73 4.75 -10.91
C LEU A 14 14.67 4.29 -12.37
N ASP A 15 14.37 5.19 -13.32
CA ASP A 15 14.43 4.85 -14.75
C ASP A 15 15.85 4.44 -15.19
N ASP A 16 16.87 5.13 -14.68
CA ASP A 16 18.29 4.80 -14.92
C ASP A 16 18.68 3.46 -14.27
N LEU A 17 18.18 3.19 -13.06
CA LEU A 17 18.37 1.93 -12.35
C LEU A 17 17.74 0.77 -13.13
N GLN A 18 16.48 0.89 -13.55
CA GLN A 18 15.79 -0.13 -14.34
C GLN A 18 16.52 -0.44 -15.65
N ARG A 19 17.02 0.60 -16.36
CA ARG A 19 17.87 0.41 -17.55
C ARG A 19 19.16 -0.34 -17.23
N SER A 20 19.77 -0.07 -16.07
CA SER A 20 21.03 -0.71 -15.66
C SER A 20 20.82 -2.16 -15.22
N VAL A 21 19.74 -2.44 -14.49
CA VAL A 21 19.26 -3.79 -14.13
C VAL A 21 18.97 -4.61 -15.39
N GLY A 22 18.33 -4.02 -16.41
CA GLY A 22 18.08 -4.68 -17.69
C GLY A 22 19.37 -5.06 -18.43
N ARG A 23 20.39 -4.18 -18.43
CA ARG A 23 21.71 -4.52 -18.99
C ARG A 23 22.40 -5.62 -18.19
N LEU A 24 22.30 -5.58 -16.86
CA LEU A 24 22.88 -6.59 -15.99
C LEU A 24 22.26 -7.96 -16.24
N GLU A 25 20.95 -8.03 -16.42
CA GLU A 25 20.25 -9.28 -16.74
C GLU A 25 20.66 -9.87 -18.09
N GLN A 26 20.92 -9.02 -19.09
CA GLN A 26 21.45 -9.49 -20.38
C GLN A 26 22.84 -10.13 -20.24
N GLN A 27 23.64 -9.70 -19.26
CA GLN A 27 24.99 -10.21 -19.02
C GLN A 27 25.02 -11.42 -18.08
N MET A 28 24.17 -11.43 -17.06
CA MET A 28 24.18 -12.43 -15.98
C MET A 28 23.09 -13.50 -16.14
N GLY A 29 22.13 -13.30 -17.04
CA GLY A 29 20.97 -14.17 -17.23
C GLY A 29 19.88 -13.98 -16.18
N THR A 30 18.80 -14.75 -16.33
CA THR A 30 17.56 -14.59 -15.54
C THR A 30 17.55 -15.44 -14.27
N GLY A 31 18.63 -15.38 -13.48
CA GLY A 31 18.74 -16.08 -12.20
C GLY A 31 17.76 -15.57 -11.15
N LEU A 32 17.61 -16.31 -10.04
CA LEU A 32 16.69 -15.94 -8.95
C LEU A 32 16.98 -14.55 -8.39
N GLU A 33 18.25 -14.24 -8.12
CA GLU A 33 18.66 -12.92 -7.64
C GLU A 33 18.35 -11.81 -8.65
N MET A 34 18.52 -12.07 -9.95
CA MET A 34 18.21 -11.10 -11.00
C MET A 34 16.70 -10.81 -11.07
N ARG A 35 15.87 -11.85 -10.95
CA ARG A 35 14.41 -11.72 -10.88
C ARG A 35 13.97 -10.93 -9.64
N ARG A 36 14.62 -11.18 -8.50
CA ARG A 36 14.36 -10.45 -7.25
C ARG A 36 14.69 -8.98 -7.40
N VAL A 37 15.89 -8.65 -7.88
CA VAL A 37 16.32 -7.26 -8.12
C VAL A 37 15.37 -6.52 -9.07
N ARG A 38 14.90 -7.18 -10.13
CA ARG A 38 13.91 -6.59 -11.04
C ARG A 38 12.58 -6.32 -10.33
N ALA A 39 12.05 -7.30 -9.60
CA ALA A 39 10.81 -7.16 -8.86
C ALA A 39 10.90 -6.04 -7.82
N ASP A 40 12.01 -5.94 -7.09
CA ASP A 40 12.23 -4.90 -6.09
C ASP A 40 12.30 -3.50 -6.74
N ALA A 41 12.95 -3.37 -7.90
CA ALA A 41 13.01 -2.10 -8.63
C ALA A 41 11.63 -1.66 -9.16
N ASP A 42 10.84 -2.61 -9.66
CA ASP A 42 9.47 -2.35 -10.13
C ASP A 42 8.55 -1.97 -8.96
N HIS A 43 8.67 -2.67 -7.83
CA HIS A 43 7.91 -2.35 -6.62
C HIS A 43 8.29 -0.99 -6.04
N LEU A 44 9.57 -0.62 -6.08
CA LEU A 44 10.03 0.69 -5.63
C LEU A 44 9.48 1.81 -6.53
N ARG A 45 9.41 1.60 -7.85
CA ARG A 45 8.79 2.53 -8.79
C ARG A 45 7.31 2.75 -8.46
N GLU A 46 6.57 1.68 -8.21
CA GLU A 46 5.16 1.76 -7.80
C GLU A 46 4.99 2.51 -6.48
N SER A 47 5.80 2.19 -5.48
CA SER A 47 5.80 2.87 -4.17
C SER A 47 6.04 4.38 -4.29
N VAL A 48 6.96 4.81 -5.17
CA VAL A 48 7.22 6.23 -5.42
C VAL A 48 6.07 6.90 -6.18
N ALA A 49 5.39 6.18 -7.09
CA ALA A 49 4.19 6.70 -7.74
C ALA A 49 3.07 6.97 -6.72
N LEU A 50 2.81 6.02 -5.82
CA LEU A 50 1.86 6.17 -4.72
C LEU A 50 2.22 7.35 -3.80
N LEU A 51 3.50 7.50 -3.45
CA LEU A 51 3.97 8.63 -2.64
C LEU A 51 3.72 9.98 -3.32
N ARG A 52 3.88 10.05 -4.64
CA ARG A 52 3.61 11.27 -5.42
C ARG A 52 2.12 11.60 -5.45
N GLU A 53 1.26 10.60 -5.56
CA GLU A 53 -0.19 10.75 -5.46
C GLU A 53 -0.59 11.26 -4.07
N ALA A 54 -0.03 10.67 -3.02
CA ALA A 54 -0.25 11.06 -1.63
C ALA A 54 0.26 12.49 -1.31
N THR A 55 1.23 12.99 -2.05
CA THR A 55 1.75 14.36 -1.91
C THR A 55 1.02 15.36 -2.81
N GLY A 56 0.17 14.87 -3.73
CA GLY A 56 -0.58 15.68 -4.66
C GLY A 56 -1.61 16.60 -3.96
N PRO A 57 -2.06 17.67 -4.63
CA PRO A 57 -2.99 18.63 -4.05
C PRO A 57 -4.34 18.01 -3.64
N SER A 58 -4.73 16.88 -4.24
CA SER A 58 -5.96 16.13 -3.89
C SER A 58 -5.83 15.24 -2.66
N SER A 59 -4.62 14.93 -2.17
CA SER A 59 -4.43 14.00 -1.04
C SER A 59 -4.35 14.70 0.32
N ARG A 60 -4.47 16.04 0.37
CA ARG A 60 -4.56 16.77 1.64
C ARG A 60 -5.95 16.51 2.26
N LEU A 61 -6.01 15.57 3.20
CA LEU A 61 -7.16 15.39 4.09
C LEU A 61 -7.49 16.75 4.75
N PRO A 62 -8.77 17.15 4.87
CA PRO A 62 -9.10 18.35 5.62
C PRO A 62 -8.81 18.11 7.11
N THR A 63 -7.69 18.64 7.58
CA THR A 63 -7.36 18.69 9.01
C THR A 63 -8.16 19.82 9.65
N GLY A 64 -9.37 19.53 10.12
CA GLY A 64 -10.08 20.49 10.99
C GLY A 64 -11.56 20.16 11.22
N PRO A 65 -12.04 20.21 12.48
CA PRO A 65 -13.47 20.23 12.77
C PRO A 65 -13.96 21.68 12.62
N GLY A 66 -14.67 21.98 11.52
CA GLY A 66 -15.29 23.29 11.30
C GLY A 66 -16.35 23.23 10.19
N PRO A 67 -17.46 23.99 10.29
CA PRO A 67 -18.59 23.84 9.39
C PRO A 67 -18.29 24.37 7.98
N ALA A 68 -18.87 23.65 7.02
CA ALA A 68 -18.67 23.65 5.57
C ALA A 68 -18.61 25.01 4.86
N VAL A 69 -17.70 25.13 3.88
CA VAL A 69 -18.06 25.53 2.49
C VAL A 69 -16.93 25.22 1.49
N SER A 70 -17.31 24.52 0.41
CA SER A 70 -16.57 24.31 -0.85
C SER A 70 -15.50 23.21 -0.90
N ALA A 71 -15.91 21.96 -0.69
CA ALA A 71 -15.13 20.76 -1.02
C ALA A 71 -15.59 20.15 -2.36
N SER A 72 -15.60 20.93 -3.45
CA SER A 72 -15.91 20.41 -4.79
C SER A 72 -14.66 19.98 -5.56
N ALA A 73 -13.72 19.32 -4.88
CA ALA A 73 -12.60 18.65 -5.51
C ALA A 73 -12.50 17.22 -4.97
N ARG A 74 -13.43 16.37 -5.43
CA ARG A 74 -13.35 14.90 -5.41
C ARG A 74 -12.83 14.31 -4.09
N LEU A 75 -13.57 14.49 -2.98
CA LEU A 75 -13.49 13.45 -1.97
C LEU A 75 -14.15 12.19 -2.57
N PRO A 76 -13.52 11.01 -2.47
CA PRO A 76 -14.21 9.74 -2.70
C PRO A 76 -15.50 9.74 -1.88
N ASP A 77 -16.56 9.10 -2.39
CA ASP A 77 -17.80 8.92 -1.63
C ASP A 77 -17.45 8.23 -0.29
N LEU A 78 -17.43 9.01 0.79
CA LEU A 78 -17.01 8.53 2.10
C LEU A 78 -18.20 7.78 2.69
N VAL A 79 -18.07 6.46 2.79
CA VAL A 79 -19.05 5.62 3.49
C VAL A 79 -18.82 5.79 4.99
N PRO A 80 -19.79 6.30 5.77
CA PRO A 80 -19.65 6.40 7.21
C PRO A 80 -19.57 4.99 7.82
N VAL A 81 -18.48 4.70 8.53
CA VAL A 81 -18.35 3.46 9.31
C VAL A 81 -18.97 3.72 10.69
N PRO A 82 -20.02 2.99 11.08
CA PRO A 82 -20.61 3.15 12.42
C PRO A 82 -19.63 2.71 13.50
N ASP A 83 -19.47 3.51 14.56
CA ASP A 83 -18.74 3.14 15.79
C ASP A 83 -19.52 2.14 16.66
N THR A 84 -20.55 1.49 16.10
CA THR A 84 -21.34 0.50 16.83
C THR A 84 -20.49 -0.75 17.01
N PRO A 85 -20.35 -1.28 18.24
CA PRO A 85 -19.65 -2.54 18.44
C PRO A 85 -20.21 -3.61 17.52
N TYR A 86 -19.32 -4.39 16.89
CA TYR A 86 -19.74 -5.54 16.11
C TYR A 86 -20.55 -6.50 16.98
N ASP A 87 -21.54 -7.15 16.39
CA ASP A 87 -22.31 -8.19 17.05
C ASP A 87 -21.38 -9.37 17.39
N SER A 88 -21.24 -9.68 18.68
CA SER A 88 -20.38 -10.77 19.17
C SER A 88 -20.85 -12.16 18.72
N SER A 89 -22.12 -12.30 18.30
CA SER A 89 -22.64 -13.55 17.73
C SER A 89 -21.99 -13.91 16.39
N LEU A 90 -21.41 -12.92 15.67
CA LEU A 90 -20.71 -13.14 14.39
C LEU A 90 -19.38 -13.92 14.55
N TRP A 91 -18.91 -14.15 15.78
CA TRP A 91 -17.59 -14.73 16.08
C TRP A 91 -17.69 -15.90 17.08
N THR A 92 -18.90 -16.40 17.36
CA THR A 92 -19.16 -17.39 18.42
C THR A 92 -18.64 -18.79 18.09
N ASP A 93 -18.46 -19.11 16.81
CA ASP A 93 -17.92 -20.37 16.29
C ASP A 93 -16.49 -20.23 15.74
N SER A 94 -15.88 -19.05 15.85
CA SER A 94 -14.52 -18.80 15.34
C SER A 94 -13.45 -19.68 16.02
N ASP A 95 -13.72 -20.18 17.22
CA ASP A 95 -12.85 -21.13 17.94
C ASP A 95 -12.99 -22.59 17.43
N ASP A 96 -14.05 -22.92 16.69
CA ASP A 96 -14.32 -24.27 16.15
C ASP A 96 -13.72 -24.49 14.75
N GLU A 97 -13.30 -23.41 14.07
CA GLU A 97 -12.65 -23.48 12.75
C GLU A 97 -11.11 -23.62 12.83
N GLY A 98 -10.57 -24.09 13.96
CA GLY A 98 -9.12 -24.16 14.21
C GLY A 98 -8.63 -25.45 14.86
N LEU A 99 -8.21 -26.41 14.03
CA LEU A 99 -7.41 -27.62 14.31
C LEU A 99 -6.56 -27.56 15.61
N GLY A 100 -6.89 -28.36 16.65
CA GLY A 100 -5.86 -28.80 17.60
C GLY A 100 -6.18 -29.11 19.07
N ALA A 101 -7.41 -29.02 19.59
CA ALA A 101 -7.68 -29.43 20.97
C ALA A 101 -8.75 -30.53 21.03
N HIS A 102 -8.29 -31.78 21.01
CA HIS A 102 -9.14 -32.93 21.33
C HIS A 102 -9.65 -32.77 22.77
N HIS A 103 -10.93 -32.46 22.95
CA HIS A 103 -11.60 -32.71 24.23
C HIS A 103 -11.68 -34.23 24.40
N GLY A 104 -10.68 -34.80 25.09
CA GLY A 104 -10.73 -36.19 25.54
C GLY A 104 -11.91 -36.37 26.52
N PRO A 105 -12.54 -37.56 26.54
CA PRO A 105 -13.76 -37.77 27.32
C PRO A 105 -13.49 -37.63 28.81
N SER A 106 -14.29 -36.80 29.48
CA SER A 106 -14.42 -36.75 30.93
C SER A 106 -15.16 -38.00 31.40
N HIS A 107 -14.49 -38.80 32.23
CA HIS A 107 -15.07 -39.90 33.00
C HIS A 107 -15.30 -39.47 34.45
#